data_AF-A0A9D9CXT6-F1
#
_entry.id   AF-A0A9D9CXT6-F1
#
_cell.length_a   1.000
_cell.length_b   1.000
_cell.length_c   1.000
_cell.angle_alpha   90.00
_cell.angle_beta   90.00
_cell.angle_gamma   90.00
#
_symmetry.space_group_name_H-M   'P 1'
#
loop_
_entity.id
_entity.type
_entity.pdbx_description
1 polymer ?
#
loop_
_entity_poly.entity_id
_entity_poly.type
_entity_poly.pdbx_seq_one_letter_code
_entity_poly.pdbx_strand_id
1 'polypeptide(L)'
;CNTICPVGTILSIFAENSIVKPVIDHDKCVKCGLCAKKCKASCIDAKNGVVDSSRCVDCMNCISVCHKGAISFSTSSDKDKTPNIIKRIKDSFGKKAKKDESAHVATDESKRAFLTVGAIAVGSAMTKSMAKTFDGGLAEITEKKEPQRNDRITPPGSKSYKHIEEVCTSCGLCITACPNEVLRPSESLDSLLTPVMSFEKGYCRPECKRCSDVCPTGAISLADLAEKSATHVGHAVLIADNCISMKKGVSCGNCARHCPAGAITMAPTVNGDETSPKMPVIDSQRCIGCGACENLCPSSPYSAIYVEGHRVHRID
;
A
#
# COMPACT_ATOMS: atom_id res chain seq x y z
N CYS A 1 -13.34 8.79 -7.48
CA CYS A 1 -13.29 7.31 -7.51
C CYS A 1 -14.66 6.63 -7.67
N ASN A 2 -15.78 7.18 -7.17
CA ASN A 2 -17.09 6.49 -7.30
C ASN A 2 -17.81 6.72 -8.65
N THR A 3 -17.38 7.68 -9.46
CA THR A 3 -18.08 8.04 -10.72
C THR A 3 -17.41 7.50 -11.99
N ILE A 4 -16.15 7.06 -11.91
CA ILE A 4 -15.33 6.64 -13.07
C ILE A 4 -14.75 5.22 -12.88
N CYS A 5 -14.90 4.61 -11.70
CA CYS A 5 -14.45 3.24 -11.46
C CYS A 5 -15.58 2.24 -11.76
N PRO A 6 -15.39 1.25 -12.65
CA PRO A 6 -16.43 0.28 -13.00
C PRO A 6 -16.96 -0.49 -11.79
N VAL A 7 -16.11 -0.77 -10.80
CA VAL A 7 -16.53 -1.38 -9.53
C VAL A 7 -17.44 -0.45 -8.73
N GLY A 8 -17.16 0.86 -8.71
CA GLY A 8 -17.98 1.86 -8.01
C GLY A 8 -19.38 2.00 -8.62
N THR A 9 -19.49 1.95 -9.94
CA THR A 9 -20.78 1.97 -10.65
C THR A 9 -21.59 0.71 -10.36
N ILE A 10 -20.97 -0.48 -10.42
CA ILE A 10 -21.63 -1.75 -10.12
C ILE A 10 -22.11 -1.78 -8.66
N LEU A 11 -21.27 -1.39 -7.71
CA LEU A 11 -21.64 -1.35 -6.29
C LEU A 11 -22.75 -0.33 -6.00
N SER A 12 -22.81 0.79 -6.72
CA SER A 12 -23.89 1.78 -6.55
C SER A 12 -25.27 1.21 -6.93
N ILE A 13 -25.33 0.38 -7.99
CA ILE A 13 -26.58 -0.29 -8.40
C ILE A 13 -27.11 -1.21 -7.29
N PHE A 14 -26.22 -1.91 -6.56
CA PHE A 14 -26.63 -2.75 -5.45
C PHE A 14 -26.91 -1.97 -4.16
N ALA A 15 -26.25 -0.82 -3.95
CA ALA A 15 -26.45 0.04 -2.78
C ALA A 15 -27.84 0.70 -2.74
N GLU A 16 -28.46 0.98 -3.89
CA GLU A 16 -29.83 1.51 -3.95
C GLU A 16 -30.84 0.60 -3.22
N ASN A 17 -30.61 -0.71 -3.26
CA ASN A 17 -31.41 -1.75 -2.63
C ASN A 17 -30.93 -2.14 -1.21
N SER A 18 -29.97 -1.42 -0.62
CA SER A 18 -29.51 -1.71 0.74
C SER A 18 -30.67 -1.59 1.73
N ILE A 19 -30.95 -2.66 2.48
CA ILE A 19 -32.06 -2.76 3.43
C ILE A 19 -31.83 -1.83 4.63
N VAL A 20 -30.56 -1.61 4.98
CA VAL A 20 -30.12 -0.94 6.20
C VAL A 20 -29.41 0.36 5.83
N LYS A 21 -30.05 1.51 6.08
CA LYS A 21 -29.55 2.82 5.62
C LYS A 21 -29.14 3.69 6.81
N PRO A 22 -28.06 4.49 6.68
CA PRO A 22 -27.68 5.45 7.70
C PRO A 22 -28.68 6.62 7.76
N VAL A 23 -29.19 6.90 8.96
CA VAL A 23 -30.11 8.00 9.25
C VAL A 23 -29.48 8.93 10.30
N ILE A 24 -29.62 10.23 10.08
CA ILE A 24 -29.19 11.27 11.01
C ILE A 24 -30.40 11.74 11.82
N ASP A 25 -30.33 11.56 13.13
CA ASP A 25 -31.27 12.11 14.10
C ASP A 25 -31.03 13.62 14.23
N HIS A 26 -31.96 14.42 13.73
CA HIS A 26 -31.85 15.88 13.71
C HIS A 26 -31.88 16.52 15.09
N ASP A 27 -32.53 15.88 16.08
CA ASP A 27 -32.61 16.39 17.44
C ASP A 27 -31.28 16.23 18.17
N LYS A 28 -30.53 15.17 17.86
CA LYS A 28 -29.20 14.92 18.43
C LYS A 28 -28.06 15.56 17.61
N CYS A 29 -28.30 15.87 16.34
CA CYS A 29 -27.25 16.32 15.43
C CYS A 29 -26.91 17.82 15.62
N VAL A 30 -25.70 18.09 16.10
CA VAL A 30 -25.16 19.45 16.23
C VAL A 30 -24.47 19.98 14.95
N LYS A 31 -24.66 19.32 13.80
CA LYS A 31 -24.12 19.72 12.49
C LYS A 31 -22.59 19.98 12.44
N CYS A 32 -21.81 19.27 13.27
CA CYS A 32 -20.35 19.43 13.36
C CYS A 32 -19.55 19.01 12.11
N GLY A 33 -20.16 18.24 11.19
CA GLY A 33 -19.53 17.83 9.93
C GLY A 33 -18.47 16.72 10.01
N LEU A 34 -18.17 16.17 11.19
CA LEU A 34 -17.15 15.13 11.36
C LEU A 34 -17.46 13.85 10.56
N CYS A 35 -18.73 13.44 10.51
CA CYS A 35 -19.18 12.30 9.72
C CYS A 35 -18.96 12.51 8.22
N ALA A 36 -19.26 13.71 7.70
CA ALA A 36 -19.04 14.06 6.30
C ALA A 36 -17.55 14.03 5.94
N LYS A 37 -16.67 14.55 6.82
CA LYS A 37 -15.21 14.49 6.65
C LYS A 37 -14.66 13.06 6.60
N LYS A 38 -15.28 12.12 7.33
CA LYS A 38 -14.85 10.71 7.37
C LYS A 38 -15.57 9.81 6.36
N CYS A 39 -16.52 10.36 5.60
CA CYS A 39 -17.23 9.64 4.58
C CYS A 39 -16.36 9.47 3.33
N LYS A 40 -15.82 8.27 3.13
CA LYS A 40 -15.02 7.92 1.94
C LYS A 40 -15.81 8.06 0.62
N ALA A 41 -17.13 7.86 0.68
CA ALA A 41 -18.02 8.00 -0.47
C ALA A 41 -18.48 9.44 -0.72
N SER A 42 -18.19 10.37 0.20
CA SER A 42 -18.65 11.76 0.18
C SER A 42 -20.17 11.87 -0.06
N CYS A 43 -20.95 11.03 0.61
CA CYS A 43 -22.41 10.93 0.47
C CYS A 43 -23.19 11.56 1.64
N ILE A 44 -22.52 12.25 2.56
CA ILE A 44 -23.16 12.86 3.73
C ILE A 44 -23.15 14.39 3.60
N ASP A 45 -24.33 15.00 3.58
CA ASP A 45 -24.52 16.43 3.76
C ASP A 45 -24.82 16.74 5.23
N ALA A 46 -23.79 17.13 5.97
CA ALA A 46 -23.92 17.45 7.39
C ALA A 46 -24.69 18.76 7.69
N LYS A 47 -24.82 19.67 6.71
CA LYS A 47 -25.57 20.94 6.90
C LYS A 47 -27.06 20.67 6.89
N ASN A 48 -27.49 19.86 5.94
CA ASN A 48 -28.88 19.48 5.76
C ASN A 48 -29.25 18.21 6.54
N GLY A 49 -28.27 17.47 7.08
CA GLY A 49 -28.50 16.22 7.81
C GLY A 49 -28.95 15.08 6.90
N VAL A 50 -28.59 15.11 5.62
CA VAL A 50 -29.03 14.14 4.61
C VAL A 50 -27.89 13.20 4.26
N VAL A 51 -28.19 11.92 4.12
CA VAL A 51 -27.25 10.92 3.58
C VAL A 51 -27.79 10.39 2.27
N ASP A 52 -27.03 10.58 1.19
CA ASP A 52 -27.30 9.98 -0.09
C ASP A 52 -27.01 8.47 -0.02
N SER A 53 -28.08 7.69 0.08
CA SER A 53 -28.01 6.24 0.24
C SER A 53 -27.58 5.53 -1.05
N SER A 54 -27.77 6.13 -2.23
CA SER A 54 -27.33 5.53 -3.51
C SER A 54 -25.81 5.43 -3.62
N ARG A 55 -25.11 6.29 -2.87
CA ARG A 55 -23.64 6.37 -2.85
C ARG A 55 -23.02 5.80 -1.59
N CYS A 56 -23.82 5.41 -0.60
CA CYS A 56 -23.28 4.87 0.64
C CYS A 56 -22.79 3.43 0.40
N VAL A 57 -21.60 3.12 0.91
CA VAL A 57 -21.00 1.77 0.82
C VAL A 57 -21.06 1.03 2.17
N ASP A 58 -21.91 1.49 3.09
CA ASP A 58 -22.16 0.90 4.41
C ASP A 58 -20.91 0.59 5.26
N CYS A 59 -19.83 1.36 5.05
CA CYS A 59 -18.56 1.19 5.77
C CYS A 59 -18.60 1.59 7.25
N MET A 60 -19.73 2.12 7.73
CA MET A 60 -19.98 2.56 9.12
C MET A 60 -19.01 3.58 9.72
N ASN A 61 -18.04 4.13 8.98
CA ASN A 61 -17.07 5.10 9.50
C ASN A 61 -17.70 6.38 10.10
N CYS A 62 -18.93 6.70 9.72
CA CYS A 62 -19.67 7.83 10.27
C CYS A 62 -20.15 7.60 11.71
N ILE A 63 -20.48 6.34 12.09
CA ILE A 63 -20.98 6.02 13.43
C ILE A 63 -19.87 6.15 14.47
N SER A 64 -18.67 5.70 14.13
CA SER A 64 -17.52 5.68 15.04
C SER A 64 -17.03 7.09 15.42
N VAL A 65 -17.34 8.10 14.60
CA VAL A 65 -16.93 9.48 14.85
C VAL A 65 -18.06 10.37 15.38
N CYS A 66 -19.30 9.88 15.45
CA CYS A 66 -20.43 10.66 15.93
C CYS A 66 -20.52 10.68 17.46
N HIS A 67 -19.83 11.63 18.08
CA HIS A 67 -19.83 11.83 19.55
C HIS A 67 -21.20 12.13 20.19
N LYS A 68 -22.22 12.52 19.42
CA LYS A 68 -23.59 12.75 19.91
C LYS A 68 -24.50 11.53 19.74
N GLY A 69 -24.01 10.46 19.12
CA GLY A 69 -24.83 9.29 18.80
C GLY A 69 -26.02 9.62 17.89
N ALA A 70 -25.87 10.64 17.05
CA ALA A 70 -26.91 11.11 16.14
C ALA A 70 -27.00 10.29 14.84
N ILE A 71 -26.11 9.31 14.63
CA ILE A 71 -26.11 8.46 13.43
C ILE A 71 -26.51 7.05 13.85
N SER A 72 -27.50 6.51 13.16
CA SER A 72 -27.96 5.13 13.33
C SER A 72 -28.18 4.50 11.96
N PHE A 73 -28.22 3.17 11.92
CA PHE A 73 -28.56 2.41 10.73
C PHE A 73 -29.91 1.77 10.96
N SER A 74 -30.91 2.10 10.15
CA SER A 74 -32.28 1.62 10.29
C SER A 74 -32.73 0.88 9.04
N THR A 75 -33.69 -0.04 9.18
CA THR A 75 -34.27 -0.69 8.02
C THR A 75 -35.27 0.24 7.35
N SER A 76 -35.46 0.09 6.03
CA SER A 76 -36.42 0.91 5.27
C SER A 76 -37.89 0.76 5.75
N SER A 77 -38.18 -0.20 6.64
CA SER A 77 -39.49 -0.44 7.25
C SER A 77 -39.73 0.31 8.57
N ASP A 78 -38.71 0.95 9.15
CA ASP A 78 -38.76 1.60 10.47
C ASP A 78 -39.13 3.09 10.39
N LYS A 79 -40.04 3.49 9.49
CA LYS A 79 -40.48 4.90 9.42
C LYS A 79 -41.28 5.35 10.66
N ASP A 80 -41.74 4.44 11.53
CA ASP A 80 -42.65 4.79 12.64
C ASP A 80 -42.33 4.20 14.03
N LYS A 81 -41.18 3.54 14.26
CA LYS A 81 -40.91 2.92 15.58
C LYS A 81 -39.47 3.08 16.06
N THR A 82 -39.10 4.30 16.46
CA THR A 82 -37.83 4.53 17.18
C THR A 82 -38.08 5.06 18.59
N PRO A 83 -37.92 4.21 19.62
CA PRO A 83 -36.89 4.52 20.62
C PRO A 83 -36.02 3.35 21.12
N ASN A 84 -36.27 2.09 20.73
CA ASN A 84 -35.77 0.93 21.50
C ASN A 84 -34.45 0.27 21.05
N ILE A 85 -33.88 0.61 19.89
CA ILE A 85 -32.62 -0.03 19.42
C ILE A 85 -31.39 0.54 20.15
N ILE A 86 -31.35 1.84 20.44
CA ILE A 86 -30.24 2.50 21.16
C ILE A 86 -30.07 1.93 22.57
N LYS A 87 -31.17 1.53 23.23
CA LYS A 87 -31.13 0.91 24.57
C LYS A 87 -30.44 -0.45 24.53
N ARG A 88 -30.80 -1.31 23.57
CA ARG A 88 -30.21 -2.65 23.39
C ARG A 88 -28.72 -2.62 23.04
N ILE A 89 -28.28 -1.63 22.25
CA ILE A 89 -26.87 -1.48 21.87
C ILE A 89 -26.03 -0.93 23.04
N LYS A 90 -26.57 0.01 23.84
CA LYS A 90 -25.90 0.50 25.06
C LYS A 90 -25.68 -0.60 26.09
N ASP A 91 -26.64 -1.52 26.23
CA ASP A 91 -26.55 -2.64 27.16
C ASP A 91 -25.49 -3.67 26.72
N SER A 92 -25.13 -3.70 25.43
CA SER A 92 -24.20 -4.70 24.87
C SER A 92 -22.72 -4.26 24.81
N PHE A 93 -22.42 -2.95 24.88
CA PHE A 93 -21.06 -2.43 24.64
C PHE A 93 -20.53 -1.47 25.72
N GLY A 94 -21.15 -1.46 26.91
CA GLY A 94 -20.74 -0.58 28.00
C GLY A 94 -19.41 -0.94 28.68
N LYS A 95 -18.26 -0.56 28.11
CA LYS A 95 -17.06 -0.19 28.90
C LYS A 95 -16.33 1.01 28.28
N LYS A 96 -16.15 2.03 29.13
CA LYS A 96 -15.74 3.42 28.86
C LYS A 96 -14.30 3.56 28.34
N ALA A 97 -14.07 4.55 27.48
CA ALA A 97 -12.78 5.22 27.35
C ALA A 97 -12.96 6.76 27.43
N LYS A 98 -12.04 7.39 28.17
CA LYS A 98 -12.07 8.76 28.69
C LYS A 98 -11.87 9.83 27.61
N LYS A 99 -12.38 11.04 27.91
CA LYS A 99 -12.08 12.31 27.25
C LYS A 99 -10.64 12.74 27.53
N ASP A 100 -10.00 13.39 26.56
CA ASP A 100 -9.10 14.52 26.82
C ASP A 100 -9.30 15.61 25.74
N GLU A 101 -9.38 16.85 26.23
CA GLU A 101 -9.27 18.13 25.53
C GLU A 101 -7.80 18.33 25.07
N SER A 102 -7.35 19.15 24.12
CA SER A 102 -7.74 20.44 23.54
C SER A 102 -6.96 20.60 22.22
N ALA A 103 -7.45 21.42 21.29
CA ALA A 103 -6.68 22.52 20.68
C ALA A 103 -7.51 23.18 19.56
N HIS A 104 -7.80 24.46 19.78
CA HIS A 104 -8.32 25.40 18.80
C HIS A 104 -7.33 25.65 17.66
N VAL A 105 -7.83 25.77 16.42
CA VAL A 105 -7.36 26.80 15.47
C VAL A 105 -8.54 27.26 14.61
N ALA A 106 -8.64 28.58 14.47
CA ALA A 106 -9.69 29.36 13.83
C ALA A 106 -9.85 29.12 12.32
N THR A 107 -11.08 29.35 11.86
CA THR A 107 -11.49 29.38 10.46
C THR A 107 -11.08 30.69 9.80
N ASP A 108 -10.46 30.63 8.61
CA ASP A 108 -10.33 31.78 7.72
C ASP A 108 -11.19 31.60 6.47
N GLU A 109 -11.90 32.68 6.19
CA GLU A 109 -13.04 32.85 5.31
C GLU A 109 -12.51 33.38 3.96
N SER A 110 -11.84 32.52 3.19
CA SER A 110 -11.26 32.92 1.89
C SER A 110 -11.44 31.90 0.76
N LYS A 111 -12.35 30.93 0.89
CA LYS A 111 -12.55 29.87 -0.12
C LYS A 111 -13.72 30.11 -1.10
N ARG A 112 -14.29 31.32 -1.14
CA ARG A 112 -15.41 31.66 -2.06
C ARG A 112 -15.08 32.67 -3.16
N ALA A 113 -13.87 33.22 -3.20
CA ALA A 113 -13.47 34.17 -4.24
C ALA A 113 -12.73 33.52 -5.45
N PHE A 114 -12.45 32.21 -5.41
CA PHE A 114 -11.65 31.54 -6.45
C PHE A 114 -12.45 30.84 -7.56
N LEU A 115 -13.79 30.89 -7.54
CA LEU A 115 -14.62 30.21 -8.54
C LEU A 115 -15.36 31.15 -9.50
N THR A 116 -15.09 32.46 -9.48
CA THR A 116 -15.75 33.44 -10.36
C THR A 116 -14.82 34.23 -11.29
N VAL A 117 -13.52 33.90 -11.35
CA VAL A 117 -12.56 34.54 -12.30
C VAL A 117 -11.92 33.52 -13.28
N GLY A 118 -12.41 32.28 -13.31
CA GLY A 118 -11.83 31.21 -14.14
C GLY A 118 -12.55 30.94 -15.47
N ALA A 119 -13.24 31.92 -16.06
CA ALA A 119 -14.06 31.69 -17.27
C ALA A 119 -13.56 32.40 -18.54
N ILE A 120 -12.42 33.10 -18.53
CA ILE A 120 -11.86 33.70 -19.76
C ILE A 120 -10.33 33.52 -19.77
N ALA A 121 -9.86 32.39 -20.32
CA ALA A 121 -8.57 32.22 -21.00
C ALA A 121 -8.45 30.79 -21.55
N VAL A 122 -9.36 30.40 -22.44
CA VAL A 122 -9.12 29.26 -23.33
C VAL A 122 -8.51 29.84 -24.61
N GLY A 123 -7.23 29.61 -24.82
CA GLY A 123 -6.53 30.10 -26.01
C GLY A 123 -5.01 29.93 -25.96
N SER A 124 -4.57 28.71 -26.29
CA SER A 124 -3.30 28.41 -26.97
C SER A 124 -2.03 29.19 -26.56
N ALA A 125 -1.30 28.67 -25.56
CA ALA A 125 0.17 28.60 -25.52
C ALA A 125 0.63 27.99 -24.19
N MET A 126 0.58 26.66 -24.05
CA MET A 126 1.43 25.97 -23.06
C MET A 126 2.63 25.39 -23.80
N THR A 127 3.45 26.27 -24.36
CA THR A 127 4.82 25.92 -24.72
C THR A 127 5.62 25.76 -23.44
N LYS A 128 6.06 24.51 -23.21
CA LYS A 128 7.27 24.12 -22.47
C LYS A 128 7.92 25.21 -21.60
N SER A 129 7.58 25.27 -20.31
CA SER A 129 8.52 25.73 -19.27
C SER A 129 7.95 25.54 -17.87
N MET A 130 8.23 24.38 -17.29
CA MET A 130 8.64 24.27 -15.88
C MET A 130 9.62 23.10 -15.76
N ALA A 131 10.78 23.23 -16.39
CA ALA A 131 12.00 22.59 -15.92
C ALA A 131 12.82 23.68 -15.24
N LYS A 132 12.47 23.99 -13.99
CA LYS A 132 13.37 24.74 -13.11
C LYS A 132 14.58 23.85 -12.83
N THR A 133 15.76 24.41 -13.11
CA THR A 133 17.08 24.08 -12.58
C THR A 133 17.14 22.86 -11.64
N PHE A 134 17.60 21.73 -12.18
CA PHE A 134 18.24 20.67 -11.40
C PHE A 134 19.64 20.45 -11.98
N ASP A 135 20.68 20.75 -11.21
CA ASP A 135 22.08 20.44 -11.50
C ASP A 135 22.37 18.94 -11.30
N GLY A 136 21.58 18.09 -11.94
CA GLY A 136 21.73 16.65 -11.96
C GLY A 136 21.22 16.14 -13.29
N GLY A 137 22.13 15.71 -14.17
CA GLY A 137 21.87 15.39 -15.56
C GLY A 137 20.53 14.68 -15.79
N LEU A 138 19.70 15.27 -16.65
CA LEU A 138 18.42 14.75 -17.10
C LEU A 138 18.66 13.55 -18.04
N ALA A 139 19.14 12.44 -17.49
CA ALA A 139 18.99 11.15 -18.14
C ALA A 139 17.50 10.78 -18.11
N GLU A 140 16.95 10.41 -19.26
CA GLU A 140 15.59 9.86 -19.35
C GLU A 140 15.46 8.70 -18.36
N ILE A 141 14.57 8.84 -17.36
CA ILE A 141 14.36 7.82 -16.35
C ILE A 141 13.61 6.67 -17.02
N THR A 142 14.38 5.69 -17.51
CA THR A 142 13.80 4.43 -18.01
C THR A 142 13.32 3.63 -16.80
N GLU A 143 12.02 3.36 -16.75
CA GLU A 143 11.43 2.55 -15.67
C GLU A 143 12.03 1.13 -15.66
N LYS A 144 12.21 0.60 -14.45
CA LYS A 144 12.66 -0.78 -14.27
C LYS A 144 11.57 -1.76 -14.67
N LYS A 145 11.98 -2.84 -15.33
CA LYS A 145 11.13 -3.97 -15.70
C LYS A 145 11.42 -5.16 -14.80
N GLU A 146 10.35 -5.90 -14.53
CA GLU A 146 10.43 -7.16 -13.80
C GLU A 146 11.24 -8.19 -14.60
N PRO A 147 12.26 -8.84 -14.00
CA PRO A 147 12.97 -9.94 -14.64
C PRO A 147 12.12 -11.22 -14.64
N GLN A 148 12.40 -12.12 -15.59
CA GLN A 148 11.80 -13.45 -15.55
C GLN A 148 12.39 -14.26 -14.39
N ARG A 149 11.50 -14.86 -13.60
CA ARG A 149 11.84 -15.72 -12.45
C ARG A 149 11.26 -17.11 -12.66
N ASN A 150 11.95 -18.11 -12.14
CA ASN A 150 11.43 -19.48 -12.14
C ASN A 150 10.37 -19.65 -11.04
N ASP A 151 10.66 -19.09 -9.85
CA ASP A 151 9.78 -19.14 -8.69
C ASP A 151 9.35 -17.73 -8.28
N ARG A 152 8.05 -17.56 -8.00
CA ARG A 152 7.49 -16.32 -7.45
C ARG A 152 8.04 -16.08 -6.05
N ILE A 153 8.29 -14.82 -5.71
CA ILE A 153 8.78 -14.43 -4.39
C ILE A 153 7.60 -14.02 -3.54
N THR A 154 7.48 -14.63 -2.36
CA THR A 154 6.41 -14.33 -1.40
C THR A 154 6.98 -13.78 -0.09
N PRO A 155 6.21 -12.97 0.66
CA PRO A 155 6.69 -12.35 1.89
C PRO A 155 7.23 -13.36 2.92
N PRO A 156 8.28 -13.03 3.69
CA PRO A 156 8.68 -13.82 4.84
C PRO A 156 7.49 -14.13 5.76
N GLY A 157 7.43 -15.35 6.29
CA GLY A 157 6.29 -15.85 7.07
C GLY A 157 5.19 -16.53 6.24
N SER A 158 5.26 -16.51 4.90
CA SER A 158 4.33 -17.25 4.04
C SER A 158 4.72 -18.71 3.77
N LYS A 159 5.91 -19.14 4.18
CA LYS A 159 6.50 -20.48 3.95
C LYS A 159 6.77 -20.85 2.49
N SER A 160 5.82 -20.64 1.58
CA SER A 160 5.95 -20.89 0.15
C SER A 160 4.82 -20.22 -0.61
N TYR A 161 5.00 -20.09 -1.92
CA TYR A 161 3.91 -19.66 -2.81
C TYR A 161 2.70 -20.61 -2.73
N LYS A 162 2.94 -21.93 -2.69
CA LYS A 162 1.89 -22.94 -2.54
C LYS A 162 1.07 -22.75 -1.25
N HIS A 163 1.71 -22.42 -0.14
CA HIS A 163 1.00 -22.15 1.12
C HIS A 163 0.10 -20.91 1.02
N ILE A 164 0.54 -19.87 0.31
CA ILE A 164 -0.31 -18.71 0.04
C ILE A 164 -1.52 -19.12 -0.78
N GLU A 165 -1.36 -19.92 -1.83
CA GLU A 165 -2.50 -20.39 -2.65
C GLU A 165 -3.54 -21.16 -1.84
N GLU A 166 -3.12 -21.92 -0.83
CA GLU A 166 -4.00 -22.73 0.00
C GLU A 166 -4.74 -21.92 1.09
N VAL A 167 -4.13 -20.85 1.62
CA VAL A 167 -4.59 -20.18 2.86
C VAL A 167 -4.95 -18.70 2.67
N CYS A 168 -4.47 -18.05 1.61
CA CYS A 168 -4.72 -16.64 1.37
C CYS A 168 -6.11 -16.41 0.79
N THR A 169 -6.83 -15.44 1.34
CA THR A 169 -8.14 -15.00 0.83
C THR A 169 -8.04 -13.82 -0.15
N SER A 170 -6.83 -13.45 -0.57
CA SER A 170 -6.55 -12.28 -1.43
C SER A 170 -7.21 -10.97 -0.96
N CYS A 171 -7.31 -10.78 0.36
CA CYS A 171 -7.98 -9.61 0.96
C CYS A 171 -7.21 -8.27 0.79
N GLY A 172 -5.94 -8.31 0.38
CA GLY A 172 -5.13 -7.11 0.11
C GLY A 172 -4.67 -6.30 1.32
N LEU A 173 -4.93 -6.76 2.55
CA LEU A 173 -4.53 -6.05 3.78
C LEU A 173 -3.00 -5.92 3.90
N CYS A 174 -2.26 -7.00 3.62
CA CYS A 174 -0.80 -6.99 3.68
C CYS A 174 -0.16 -6.07 2.63
N ILE A 175 -0.74 -6.02 1.43
CA ILE A 175 -0.32 -5.13 0.34
C ILE A 175 -0.49 -3.67 0.77
N THR A 176 -1.69 -3.32 1.25
CA THR A 176 -2.02 -1.94 1.67
C THR A 176 -1.21 -1.50 2.89
N ALA A 177 -0.91 -2.42 3.80
CA ALA A 177 -0.15 -2.13 5.01
C ALA A 177 1.39 -2.10 4.80
N CYS A 178 1.87 -2.45 3.60
CA CYS A 178 3.31 -2.51 3.30
C CYS A 178 3.89 -1.09 3.09
N PRO A 179 4.72 -0.57 4.01
CA PRO A 179 5.20 0.80 3.91
C PRO A 179 6.27 1.00 2.83
N ASN A 180 6.90 -0.07 2.35
CA ASN A 180 7.92 -0.02 1.30
C ASN A 180 7.38 -0.42 -0.07
N GLU A 181 6.06 -0.66 -0.20
CA GLU A 181 5.40 -0.98 -1.46
C GLU A 181 6.01 -2.14 -2.27
N VAL A 182 6.71 -3.06 -1.58
CA VAL A 182 7.30 -4.26 -2.17
C VAL A 182 6.25 -5.34 -2.43
N LEU A 183 5.17 -5.36 -1.65
CA LEU A 183 4.05 -6.26 -1.89
C LEU A 183 3.13 -5.69 -2.95
N ARG A 184 2.81 -6.52 -3.95
CA ARG A 184 1.93 -6.19 -5.07
C ARG A 184 0.88 -7.29 -5.25
N PRO A 185 -0.31 -6.95 -5.74
CA PRO A 185 -1.26 -7.96 -6.19
C PRO A 185 -0.71 -8.61 -7.46
N SER A 186 -0.69 -9.94 -7.50
CA SER A 186 -0.41 -10.65 -8.76
C SER A 186 -1.50 -10.34 -9.79
N GLU A 187 -1.06 -10.16 -11.04
CA GLU A 187 -1.92 -9.92 -12.21
C GLU A 187 -2.17 -11.19 -13.02
N SER A 188 -1.53 -12.30 -12.65
CA SER A 188 -1.72 -13.57 -13.37
C SER A 188 -3.09 -14.18 -13.05
N LEU A 189 -3.73 -14.78 -14.05
CA LEU A 189 -5.10 -15.31 -13.95
C LEU A 189 -5.26 -16.41 -12.88
N ASP A 190 -4.21 -17.21 -12.68
CA ASP A 190 -4.13 -18.31 -11.72
C ASP A 190 -3.95 -17.84 -10.26
N SER A 191 -3.52 -16.59 -10.06
CA SER A 191 -3.09 -16.07 -8.77
C SER A 191 -3.55 -14.65 -8.52
N LEU A 192 -4.63 -14.23 -9.17
CA LEU A 192 -5.08 -12.84 -9.18
C LEU A 192 -5.25 -12.28 -7.77
N LEU A 193 -4.72 -11.08 -7.52
CA LEU A 193 -4.72 -10.37 -6.23
C LEU A 193 -3.91 -11.02 -5.09
N THR A 194 -3.30 -12.18 -5.33
CA THR A 194 -2.43 -12.85 -4.36
C THR A 194 -1.17 -12.01 -4.14
N PRO A 195 -0.71 -11.83 -2.88
CA PRO A 195 0.45 -10.98 -2.61
C PRO A 195 1.75 -11.63 -3.10
N VAL A 196 2.46 -10.91 -3.97
CA VAL A 196 3.82 -11.23 -4.44
C VAL A 196 4.78 -10.10 -4.10
N MET A 197 6.07 -10.40 -3.98
CA MET A 197 7.12 -9.40 -3.80
C MET A 197 7.69 -8.96 -5.14
N SER A 198 7.74 -7.65 -5.36
CA SER A 198 8.17 -6.99 -6.59
C SER A 198 9.16 -5.87 -6.24
N PHE A 199 10.31 -5.81 -6.92
CA PHE A 199 11.44 -4.99 -6.45
C PHE A 199 11.71 -3.73 -7.28
N GLU A 200 10.90 -3.45 -8.29
CA GLU A 200 11.06 -2.31 -9.20
C GLU A 200 10.82 -0.98 -8.46
N LYS A 201 9.95 -1.00 -7.44
CA LYS A 201 9.50 0.19 -6.70
C LYS A 201 9.86 0.18 -5.21
N GLY A 202 10.25 -0.96 -4.65
CA GLY A 202 10.66 -1.06 -3.25
C GLY A 202 11.34 -2.38 -2.92
N TYR A 203 11.62 -2.61 -1.64
CA TYR A 203 12.17 -3.88 -1.18
C TYR A 203 11.72 -4.20 0.25
N CYS A 204 11.92 -5.45 0.68
CA CYS A 204 11.47 -5.91 1.97
C CYS A 204 12.48 -5.54 3.07
N ARG A 205 12.12 -4.60 3.94
CA ARG A 205 12.94 -4.18 5.09
C ARG A 205 12.97 -5.28 6.16
N PRO A 206 14.14 -5.80 6.58
CA PRO A 206 14.24 -6.80 7.65
C PRO A 206 13.56 -6.37 8.96
N GLU A 207 13.58 -5.08 9.28
CA GLU A 207 13.06 -4.48 10.50
C GLU A 207 11.53 -4.26 10.52
N CYS A 208 10.78 -4.80 9.55
CA CYS A 208 9.33 -4.59 9.44
C CYS A 208 8.56 -5.92 9.30
N LYS A 209 7.60 -6.22 10.19
CA LYS A 209 6.70 -7.39 10.04
C LYS A 209 5.22 -7.04 9.84
N ARG A 210 4.93 -5.83 9.38
CA ARG A 210 3.56 -5.28 9.31
C ARG A 210 2.58 -6.16 8.51
N CYS A 211 3.05 -6.82 7.46
CA CYS A 211 2.24 -7.76 6.66
C CYS A 211 1.74 -8.96 7.47
N SER A 212 2.54 -9.45 8.42
CA SER A 212 2.14 -10.51 9.36
C SER A 212 1.14 -9.99 10.39
N ASP A 213 1.33 -8.78 10.91
CA ASP A 213 0.46 -8.20 11.95
C ASP A 213 -0.99 -8.01 11.47
N VAL A 214 -1.18 -7.81 10.16
CA VAL A 214 -2.49 -7.52 9.57
C VAL A 214 -3.12 -8.72 8.86
N CYS A 215 -2.43 -9.86 8.77
CA CYS A 215 -2.92 -11.03 8.04
C CYS A 215 -3.95 -11.79 8.89
N PRO A 216 -5.25 -11.80 8.52
CA PRO A 216 -6.28 -12.41 9.35
C PRO A 216 -6.31 -13.94 9.26
N THR A 217 -5.78 -14.52 8.17
CA THR A 217 -5.80 -15.97 7.94
C THR A 217 -4.54 -16.68 8.41
N GLY A 218 -3.50 -15.93 8.78
CA GLY A 218 -2.18 -16.50 9.06
C GLY A 218 -1.43 -16.98 7.81
N ALA A 219 -1.88 -16.66 6.59
CA ALA A 219 -1.14 -16.92 5.35
C ALA A 219 0.23 -16.23 5.31
N ILE A 220 0.42 -15.18 6.12
CA ILE A 220 1.70 -14.56 6.43
C ILE A 220 1.78 -14.49 7.95
N SER A 221 2.66 -15.28 8.56
CA SER A 221 2.81 -15.35 10.00
C SER A 221 4.27 -15.39 10.41
N LEU A 222 4.67 -14.48 11.29
CA LEU A 222 6.00 -14.37 11.88
C LEU A 222 5.85 -14.16 13.39
N ALA A 223 6.57 -14.95 14.19
CA ALA A 223 6.68 -14.77 15.63
C ALA A 223 7.31 -13.40 15.94
N ASP A 224 8.46 -13.08 15.34
CA ASP A 224 9.19 -11.83 15.56
C ASP A 224 10.04 -11.39 14.35
N LEU A 225 10.84 -10.34 14.56
CA LEU A 225 11.76 -9.81 13.53
C LEU A 225 13.03 -10.67 13.38
N ALA A 226 13.37 -11.49 14.37
CA ALA A 226 14.50 -12.41 14.30
C ALA A 226 14.17 -13.56 13.35
N GLU A 227 13.00 -14.19 13.49
CA GLU A 227 12.49 -15.18 12.53
C GLU A 227 12.45 -14.61 11.12
N LYS A 228 11.99 -13.36 10.97
CA LYS A 228 11.99 -12.69 9.67
C LYS A 228 13.38 -12.59 9.06
N SER A 229 14.37 -12.21 9.88
CA SER A 229 15.75 -12.02 9.43
C SER A 229 16.48 -13.34 9.19
N ALA A 230 16.01 -14.42 9.80
CA ALA A 230 16.43 -15.80 9.54
C ALA A 230 15.75 -16.44 8.34
N THR A 231 14.66 -15.86 7.82
CA THR A 231 13.88 -16.45 6.72
C THR A 231 14.50 -16.11 5.36
N HIS A 232 14.91 -17.13 4.62
CA HIS A 232 15.37 -17.05 3.25
C HIS A 232 14.19 -17.30 2.29
N VAL A 233 13.70 -16.22 1.65
CA VAL A 233 12.61 -16.31 0.65
C VAL A 233 13.11 -16.50 -0.79
N GLY A 234 14.42 -16.35 -0.99
CA GLY A 234 15.05 -16.34 -2.30
C GLY A 234 16.55 -16.05 -2.18
N HIS A 235 17.22 -15.92 -3.32
CA HIS A 235 18.64 -15.59 -3.38
C HIS A 235 18.93 -14.63 -4.54
N ALA A 236 19.97 -13.82 -4.42
CA ALA A 236 20.35 -12.89 -5.46
C ALA A 236 21.17 -13.57 -6.58
N VAL A 237 20.89 -13.20 -7.83
CA VAL A 237 21.51 -13.71 -9.05
C VAL A 237 22.04 -12.52 -9.85
N LEU A 238 23.28 -12.62 -10.32
CA LEU A 238 23.95 -11.59 -11.13
C LEU A 238 23.80 -11.91 -12.63
N ILE A 239 23.36 -10.90 -13.39
CA ILE A 239 23.46 -10.84 -14.84
C ILE A 239 24.64 -9.93 -15.18
N ALA A 240 25.79 -10.54 -15.44
CA ALA A 240 27.07 -9.84 -15.67
C ALA A 240 26.95 -8.75 -16.76
N ASP A 241 26.24 -9.05 -17.85
CA ASP A 241 26.08 -8.15 -19.00
C ASP A 241 25.30 -6.87 -18.69
N ASN A 242 24.51 -6.88 -17.62
CA ASN A 242 23.77 -5.71 -17.16
C ASN A 242 24.57 -4.89 -16.14
N CYS A 243 25.61 -5.47 -15.52
CA CYS A 243 26.37 -4.81 -14.46
C CYS A 243 27.18 -3.63 -15.00
N ILE A 244 26.86 -2.41 -14.58
CA ILE A 244 27.58 -1.22 -15.03
C ILE A 244 29.07 -1.25 -14.67
N SER A 245 29.44 -1.90 -13.56
CA SER A 245 30.86 -2.00 -13.20
C SER A 245 31.62 -2.84 -14.20
N MET A 246 31.04 -3.96 -14.63
CA MET A 246 31.64 -4.84 -15.62
C MET A 246 31.56 -4.27 -17.04
N LYS A 247 30.40 -3.71 -17.43
CA LYS A 247 30.15 -3.21 -18.78
C LYS A 247 30.81 -1.87 -19.08
N LYS A 248 30.88 -0.97 -18.11
CA LYS A 248 31.37 0.41 -18.29
C LYS A 248 32.69 0.68 -17.55
N GLY A 249 33.25 -0.32 -16.85
CA GLY A 249 34.48 -0.15 -16.07
C GLY A 249 34.37 0.83 -14.91
N VAL A 250 33.16 1.20 -14.48
CA VAL A 250 32.95 2.16 -13.39
C VAL A 250 33.00 1.46 -12.03
N SER A 251 33.50 2.14 -10.99
CA SER A 251 33.45 1.60 -9.64
C SER A 251 32.03 1.69 -9.08
N CYS A 252 31.32 0.56 -9.03
CA CYS A 252 29.97 0.46 -8.46
C CYS A 252 29.89 -0.75 -7.52
N GLY A 253 29.40 -0.53 -6.29
CA GLY A 253 29.21 -1.57 -5.29
C GLY A 253 27.90 -1.40 -4.53
N ASN A 254 26.86 -0.88 -5.20
CA ASN A 254 25.63 -0.47 -4.52
C ASN A 254 24.89 -1.65 -3.87
N CYS A 255 24.86 -2.80 -4.55
CA CYS A 255 24.28 -4.02 -4.02
C CYS A 255 24.99 -4.50 -2.74
N ALA A 256 26.33 -4.45 -2.71
CA ALA A 256 27.11 -4.82 -1.53
C ALA A 256 26.89 -3.86 -0.35
N ARG A 257 26.99 -2.54 -0.59
CA ARG A 257 26.84 -1.51 0.47
C ARG A 257 25.47 -1.51 1.14
N HIS A 258 24.42 -1.86 0.40
CA HIS A 258 23.04 -1.86 0.90
C HIS A 258 22.49 -3.25 1.18
N CYS A 259 23.33 -4.30 1.18
CA CYS A 259 22.89 -5.64 1.55
C CYS A 259 22.75 -5.73 3.08
N PRO A 260 21.53 -5.80 3.64
CA PRO A 260 21.37 -5.85 5.10
C PRO A 260 21.86 -7.18 5.69
N ALA A 261 21.89 -8.25 4.90
CA ALA A 261 22.37 -9.57 5.32
C ALA A 261 23.89 -9.75 5.18
N GLY A 262 24.60 -8.75 4.64
CA GLY A 262 26.05 -8.89 4.36
C GLY A 262 26.38 -10.02 3.38
N ALA A 263 25.43 -10.41 2.53
CA ALA A 263 25.54 -11.56 1.63
C ALA A 263 26.25 -11.24 0.30
N ILE A 264 26.69 -10.00 0.09
CA ILE A 264 27.28 -9.57 -1.19
C ILE A 264 28.59 -8.84 -0.93
N THR A 265 29.67 -9.30 -1.57
CA THR A 265 30.99 -8.67 -1.55
C THR A 265 31.42 -8.29 -2.97
N MET A 266 32.29 -7.29 -3.12
CA MET A 266 32.83 -6.91 -4.43
C MET A 266 34.22 -7.54 -4.62
N ALA A 267 34.41 -8.34 -5.65
CA ALA A 267 35.68 -8.98 -6.00
C ALA A 267 36.16 -8.57 -7.40
N PRO A 268 37.47 -8.52 -7.67
CA PRO A 268 37.99 -8.27 -9.02
C PRO A 268 37.46 -9.31 -10.03
N THR A 269 37.19 -8.88 -11.26
CA THR A 269 36.72 -9.80 -12.33
C THR A 269 37.84 -10.69 -12.85
N VAL A 270 39.09 -10.23 -12.78
CA VAL A 270 40.27 -11.00 -13.17
C VAL A 270 41.03 -11.41 -11.92
N ASN A 271 41.20 -12.72 -11.73
CA ASN A 271 41.91 -13.28 -10.58
C ASN A 271 43.35 -12.73 -10.49
N GLY A 272 43.68 -12.11 -9.36
CA GLY A 272 45.01 -11.56 -9.10
C GLY A 272 45.25 -10.15 -9.66
N ASP A 273 44.29 -9.55 -10.37
CA ASP A 273 44.37 -8.18 -10.85
C ASP A 273 43.38 -7.26 -10.12
N GLU A 274 43.86 -6.56 -9.09
CA GLU A 274 43.08 -5.59 -8.31
C GLU A 274 42.67 -4.34 -9.11
N THR A 275 43.27 -4.12 -10.28
CA THR A 275 42.92 -2.99 -11.16
C THR A 275 41.75 -3.32 -12.07
N SER A 276 41.40 -4.61 -12.21
CA SER A 276 40.23 -5.04 -12.98
C SER A 276 38.93 -4.52 -12.36
N PRO A 277 37.87 -4.27 -13.17
CA PRO A 277 36.56 -3.91 -12.65
C PRO A 277 36.08 -4.93 -11.61
N LYS A 278 35.37 -4.48 -10.58
CA LYS A 278 34.88 -5.38 -9.53
C LYS A 278 33.46 -5.86 -9.86
N MET A 279 33.17 -7.13 -9.59
CA MET A 279 31.85 -7.72 -9.71
C MET A 279 31.32 -8.18 -8.35
N PRO A 280 29.99 -8.17 -8.14
CA PRO A 280 29.41 -8.68 -6.92
C PRO A 280 29.51 -10.21 -6.88
N VAL A 281 30.01 -10.73 -5.77
CA VAL A 281 29.99 -12.14 -5.40
C VAL A 281 28.92 -12.31 -4.34
N ILE A 282 27.97 -13.22 -4.59
CA ILE A 282 26.81 -13.44 -3.75
C ILE A 282 27.00 -14.74 -2.95
N ASP A 283 26.88 -14.63 -1.64
CA ASP A 283 26.72 -15.76 -0.72
C ASP A 283 25.23 -16.11 -0.62
N SER A 284 24.83 -17.20 -1.30
CA SER A 284 23.43 -17.65 -1.33
C SER A 284 22.97 -18.28 -0.02
N GLN A 285 23.87 -18.63 0.89
CA GLN A 285 23.53 -19.12 2.22
C GLN A 285 23.16 -17.95 3.15
N ARG A 286 23.83 -16.80 3.04
CA ARG A 286 23.46 -15.60 3.81
C ARG A 286 22.35 -14.76 3.17
N CYS A 287 22.09 -14.93 1.87
CA CYS A 287 21.11 -14.11 1.17
C CYS A 287 19.67 -14.45 1.61
N ILE A 288 18.98 -13.51 2.24
CA ILE A 288 17.59 -13.68 2.69
C ILE A 288 16.54 -13.36 1.61
N GLY A 289 16.96 -12.94 0.40
CA GLY A 289 16.02 -12.62 -0.69
C GLY A 289 15.23 -11.31 -0.52
N CYS A 290 15.74 -10.34 0.25
CA CYS A 290 14.98 -9.12 0.57
C CYS A 290 14.78 -8.14 -0.60
N GLY A 291 15.58 -8.26 -1.67
CA GLY A 291 15.50 -7.45 -2.89
C GLY A 291 16.13 -6.06 -2.83
N ALA A 292 16.80 -5.68 -1.73
CA ALA A 292 17.47 -4.38 -1.63
C ALA A 292 18.48 -4.15 -2.78
N CYS A 293 19.25 -5.19 -3.12
CA CYS A 293 20.24 -5.12 -4.20
C CYS A 293 19.60 -4.92 -5.58
N GLU A 294 18.45 -5.55 -5.84
CA GLU A 294 17.70 -5.43 -7.09
C GLU A 294 17.07 -4.05 -7.21
N ASN A 295 16.38 -3.60 -6.15
CA ASN A 295 15.72 -2.31 -6.13
C ASN A 295 16.72 -1.14 -6.28
N LEU A 296 17.88 -1.22 -5.64
CA LEU A 296 18.90 -0.16 -5.65
C LEU A 296 19.90 -0.28 -6.79
N CYS A 297 19.82 -1.32 -7.64
CA CYS A 297 20.71 -1.44 -8.79
C CYS A 297 20.48 -0.27 -9.76
N PRO A 298 21.51 0.48 -10.18
CA PRO A 298 21.34 1.59 -11.12
C PRO A 298 21.13 1.13 -12.58
N SER A 299 21.22 -0.17 -12.85
CA SER A 299 21.06 -0.71 -14.21
C SER A 299 19.58 -0.74 -14.58
N SER A 300 19.28 -0.31 -15.81
CA SER A 300 17.94 -0.16 -16.36
C SER A 300 17.96 -0.48 -17.87
N PRO A 301 16.89 -1.04 -18.46
CA PRO A 301 15.58 -1.37 -17.88
C PRO A 301 15.58 -2.57 -16.93
N TYR A 302 16.59 -3.45 -17.02
CA TYR A 302 16.74 -4.58 -16.11
C TYR A 302 17.88 -4.33 -15.13
N SER A 303 17.65 -4.65 -13.86
CA SER A 303 18.69 -4.67 -12.85
C SER A 303 19.77 -5.69 -13.23
N ALA A 304 21.02 -5.38 -12.88
CA ALA A 304 22.12 -6.33 -13.05
C ALA A 304 22.10 -7.47 -12.04
N ILE A 305 21.43 -7.25 -10.92
CA ILE A 305 21.25 -8.24 -9.87
C ILE A 305 19.77 -8.31 -9.57
N TYR A 306 19.21 -9.50 -9.51
CA TYR A 306 17.82 -9.74 -9.19
C TYR A 306 17.69 -10.86 -8.16
N VAL A 307 16.56 -10.96 -7.49
CA VAL A 307 16.28 -12.08 -6.58
C VAL A 307 15.48 -13.14 -7.33
N GLU A 308 15.92 -14.37 -7.22
CA GLU A 308 15.19 -15.58 -7.60
C GLU A 308 14.53 -16.18 -6.36
N GLY A 309 13.25 -16.54 -6.47
CA GLY A 309 12.47 -17.08 -5.35
C GLY A 309 12.91 -18.48 -4.95
N HIS A 310 12.64 -18.85 -3.71
CA HIS A 310 12.70 -20.24 -3.29
C HIS A 310 11.30 -20.83 -3.32
N ARG A 311 11.16 -22.00 -3.95
CA ARG A 311 9.90 -22.77 -3.95
C ARG A 311 9.34 -23.00 -2.54
N VAL A 312 10.24 -23.21 -1.57
CA VAL A 312 9.93 -23.27 -0.14
C VAL A 312 10.96 -22.43 0.60
N HIS A 313 10.51 -21.53 1.47
CA HIS A 313 11.37 -20.69 2.27
C HIS A 313 12.18 -21.54 3.25
N ARG A 314 13.41 -21.12 3.54
CA ARG A 314 14.29 -21.76 4.53
C ARG A 314 14.47 -20.84 5.73
N ILE A 315 14.81 -21.41 6.88
CA ILE A 315 15.05 -20.66 8.13
C ILE A 315 16.33 -21.21 8.75
N ASP A 316 17.29 -20.31 9.02
CA ASP A 316 18.60 -20.63 9.61
C ASP A 316 18.83 -19.91 10.95
#